data_AF-A0A8T3UXP0-F1
#
_entry.id   AF-A0A8T3UXP0-F1
#
_cell.length_a   1.000
_cell.length_b   1.000
_cell.length_c   1.000
_cell.angle_alpha   90.00
_cell.angle_beta   90.00
_cell.angle_gamma   90.00
#
_symmetry.space_group_name_H-M   'P 1'
#
loop_
_entity.id
_entity.type
_entity.pdbx_description
1 polymer ?
#
loop_
_entity_poly.entity_id
_entity_poly.type
_entity_poly.pdbx_seq_one_letter_code
_entity_poly.pdbx_strand_id
1 'polypeptide(L)'
;MAVLSLNAVCASDVNQTNDQIAIDNDSNIQTIENSADVEAAPDNEILAVDSEDNAVASSASSVVATSSKTSSNSVFIKNTNFVIRILDDNGVGIANKQVQVDFKTVTKNLTTNSKGYVYLNLNALGTYTIKYTFKADGYETVSGSKKVTVVGDSTSKLTGSSKYVAYVGINNPYVVTLKTGGIKMQGKKVVFKVNGKTYSKKTNSNGKATLNINLPKGTYTLKCIFYGLKNAKSATKSVKVTVKKGSPTRLVLQKSIEYLHQTAAPFILKYRDAHGNPIPNKVIVFKINGKTYSKKTDKNGQVTFTIKQKRGIYKATASSYNTAYLKSTKNTYTIKVKSDSTNNNGFWLFGSDMKDVDLSQVVKYGTNHIFLNYYAIEHFGKSAVADFATEAKSLGIKVHIWMQAFNDGGWISPVNSDGTYKYSLFNSIIKKAKEYAAIDGVAGIHFDYLRFPGTAYKHTNGVAAINYFTKTACTELHKMNPDLIVSAAIMPEPSSDKYYYGQDIPTLSKYLDVLVPMVYKGNYGKDASWIKSVTSTFVSQSNGADVWTGLQGYVSDSNVKKLSASTLKNDAKYAGYGGANGVIIFRYSLFNFFNFDEL
;
A
#
# COMPACT_ATOMS: atom_id res chain seq x y z
N MET A 1 -32.18 -49.75 25.00
CA MET A 1 -31.46 -48.49 24.74
C MET A 1 -32.40 -47.36 25.10
N ALA A 2 -32.07 -46.60 26.15
CA ALA A 2 -32.98 -45.67 26.81
C ALA A 2 -33.24 -44.41 25.98
N VAL A 3 -34.52 -44.04 25.90
CA VAL A 3 -35.04 -42.72 25.51
C VAL A 3 -35.17 -41.90 26.80
N LEU A 4 -34.68 -40.66 26.82
CA LEU A 4 -35.13 -39.62 27.74
C LEU A 4 -34.81 -38.22 27.18
N SER A 5 -35.87 -37.42 27.08
CA SER A 5 -35.97 -35.99 26.82
C SER A 5 -35.63 -35.13 28.05
N LEU A 6 -35.73 -33.78 27.89
CA LEU A 6 -35.55 -32.65 28.83
C LEU A 6 -34.13 -32.02 28.79
N ASN A 7 -33.90 -30.70 28.80
CA ASN A 7 -34.74 -29.53 29.09
C ASN A 7 -34.17 -28.26 28.42
N ALA A 8 -35.06 -27.32 28.13
CA ALA A 8 -34.75 -25.91 27.90
C ALA A 8 -34.57 -25.18 29.24
N VAL A 9 -33.62 -24.24 29.35
CA VAL A 9 -33.71 -23.04 30.21
C VAL A 9 -32.85 -21.93 29.60
N CYS A 10 -33.46 -20.74 29.50
CA CYS A 10 -32.84 -19.47 29.17
C CYS A 10 -31.94 -18.97 30.30
N ALA A 11 -30.83 -18.31 29.98
CA ALA A 11 -30.16 -17.39 30.89
C ALA A 11 -29.86 -16.07 30.17
N SER A 12 -30.33 -15.02 30.81
CA SER A 12 -30.54 -13.65 30.38
C SER A 12 -29.31 -12.76 30.46
N ASP A 13 -29.41 -11.66 29.72
CA ASP A 13 -28.71 -10.39 29.90
C ASP A 13 -28.46 -9.99 31.36
N VAL A 14 -27.23 -9.54 31.67
CA VAL A 14 -26.96 -8.48 32.66
C VAL A 14 -25.66 -7.74 32.27
N ASN A 15 -25.78 -6.51 31.75
CA ASN A 15 -24.94 -5.39 32.18
C ASN A 15 -25.48 -4.02 31.65
N GLN A 16 -26.59 -3.57 32.25
CA GLN A 16 -26.78 -2.16 32.65
C GLN A 16 -26.65 -2.19 34.19
N THR A 17 -26.01 -1.30 34.91
CA THR A 17 -26.06 0.17 34.98
C THR A 17 -24.77 0.64 35.71
N ASN A 18 -24.30 1.89 35.69
CA ASN A 18 -24.82 3.04 36.43
C ASN A 18 -23.98 4.27 36.06
N ASP A 19 -24.64 5.38 35.77
CA ASP A 19 -24.31 6.72 36.28
C ASP A 19 -25.36 7.69 35.71
N GLN A 20 -26.56 7.60 36.28
CA GLN A 20 -27.49 8.71 36.33
C GLN A 20 -27.73 9.03 37.81
N ILE A 21 -27.31 10.22 38.22
CA ILE A 21 -27.89 10.88 39.38
C ILE A 21 -28.82 11.95 38.80
N ALA A 22 -30.12 11.70 38.92
CA ALA A 22 -31.15 12.71 38.86
C ALA A 22 -31.39 13.20 40.30
N ILE A 23 -31.43 14.51 40.49
CA ILE A 23 -31.99 15.12 41.70
C ILE A 23 -33.23 15.87 41.24
N ASP A 24 -34.35 15.51 41.85
CA ASP A 24 -35.67 16.06 41.63
C ASP A 24 -35.80 17.44 42.28
N ASN A 25 -36.66 18.28 41.69
CA ASN A 25 -37.04 19.58 42.25
C ASN A 25 -38.12 19.37 43.32
N ASP A 26 -37.99 19.99 44.50
CA ASP A 26 -39.07 20.85 44.97
C ASP A 26 -38.64 21.92 45.99
N SER A 27 -39.47 22.95 45.98
CA SER A 27 -39.43 24.31 46.50
C SER A 27 -39.23 24.55 48.00
N ASN A 28 -38.43 25.57 48.36
CA ASN A 28 -38.89 26.67 49.22
C ASN A 28 -37.97 27.92 49.14
N ILE A 29 -38.59 29.09 49.18
CA ILE A 29 -37.99 30.43 49.04
C ILE A 29 -37.46 30.91 50.39
N GLN A 30 -36.25 31.48 50.43
CA GLN A 30 -35.97 32.72 51.18
C GLN A 30 -34.69 33.41 50.66
N THR A 31 -34.84 34.71 50.38
CA THR A 31 -33.83 35.68 49.93
C THR A 31 -32.86 36.07 51.04
N ILE A 32 -31.54 36.04 50.79
CA ILE A 32 -30.54 36.91 51.43
C ILE A 32 -29.45 37.27 50.41
N GLU A 33 -29.17 38.57 50.29
CA GLU A 33 -28.12 39.18 49.45
C GLU A 33 -26.71 39.00 50.02
N ASN A 34 -25.71 39.13 49.12
CA ASN A 34 -24.29 39.44 49.36
C ASN A 34 -23.42 38.43 50.14
N SER A 35 -22.46 37.82 49.45
CA SER A 35 -21.04 38.19 49.57
C SER A 35 -20.16 37.35 48.64
N ALA A 36 -19.02 37.93 48.29
CA ALA A 36 -17.96 37.37 47.48
C ALA A 36 -17.29 36.12 48.11
N ASP A 37 -16.40 35.52 47.31
CA ASP A 37 -15.42 34.49 47.63
C ASP A 37 -15.89 33.03 47.65
N VAL A 38 -15.73 32.38 46.49
CA VAL A 38 -15.38 30.96 46.45
C VAL A 38 -14.00 30.86 45.81
N GLU A 39 -12.98 30.79 46.64
CA GLU A 39 -11.65 30.31 46.27
C GLU A 39 -11.78 28.94 45.61
N ALA A 40 -11.45 28.87 44.33
CA ALA A 40 -11.23 27.59 43.66
C ALA A 40 -9.91 27.00 44.17
N ALA A 41 -10.00 25.93 44.97
CA ALA A 41 -8.86 25.11 45.34
C ALA A 41 -8.04 24.73 44.09
N PRO A 42 -6.69 24.81 44.12
CA PRO A 42 -5.88 24.40 42.99
C PRO A 42 -5.91 22.86 42.91
N ASP A 43 -6.52 22.33 41.85
CA ASP A 43 -6.39 20.93 41.46
C ASP A 43 -4.89 20.62 41.25
N ASN A 44 -4.26 20.00 42.25
CA ASN A 44 -2.99 19.31 42.10
C ASN A 44 -3.25 18.08 41.22
N GLU A 45 -2.72 18.08 40.00
CA GLU A 45 -2.92 17.04 39.00
C GLU A 45 -2.24 15.73 39.45
N ILE A 46 -2.95 14.92 40.25
CA ILE A 46 -2.59 13.53 40.55
C ILE A 46 -2.88 12.71 39.28
N LEU A 47 -1.83 12.29 38.59
CA LEU A 47 -1.93 11.34 37.48
C LEU A 47 -1.87 9.91 38.02
N ALA A 48 -2.94 9.17 37.74
CA ALA A 48 -3.09 7.74 37.99
C ALA A 48 -1.96 6.92 37.32
N VAL A 49 -1.40 5.97 38.05
CA VAL A 49 -0.59 4.86 37.54
C VAL A 49 -1.06 3.60 38.26
N ASP A 50 -1.36 2.56 37.49
CA ASP A 50 -1.84 1.24 37.92
C ASP A 50 -1.06 0.67 39.12
N SER A 51 -1.82 0.06 40.02
CA SER A 51 -1.37 -0.74 41.15
C SER A 51 -1.24 -2.21 40.73
N GLU A 52 -0.07 -2.80 40.89
CA GLU A 52 0.11 -4.22 41.22
C GLU A 52 1.50 -4.38 41.84
N ASP A 53 1.52 -4.85 43.08
CA ASP A 53 2.67 -4.95 43.99
C ASP A 53 2.76 -6.42 44.42
N ASN A 54 3.93 -7.05 44.25
CA ASN A 54 4.29 -8.26 44.98
C ASN A 54 5.81 -8.44 44.94
N ALA A 55 6.44 -8.33 46.11
CA ALA A 55 7.88 -8.45 46.30
C ALA A 55 8.29 -9.89 46.67
N VAL A 56 9.43 -10.33 46.15
CA VAL A 56 10.24 -11.41 46.73
C VAL A 56 11.71 -10.96 46.72
N ALA A 57 12.38 -11.10 47.86
CA ALA A 57 13.78 -10.75 48.05
C ALA A 57 14.71 -11.96 47.82
N SER A 58 15.87 -11.74 47.18
CA SER A 58 17.07 -12.56 47.37
C SER A 58 18.34 -11.75 47.07
N SER A 59 19.42 -12.13 47.74
CA SER A 59 20.71 -11.43 47.83
C SER A 59 21.78 -12.05 46.92
N ALA A 60 22.46 -11.23 46.10
CA ALA A 60 23.90 -11.25 45.80
C ALA A 60 24.23 -10.22 44.69
N SER A 61 25.35 -9.49 44.87
CA SER A 61 25.78 -8.35 44.06
C SER A 61 25.71 -8.60 42.55
N SER A 62 24.77 -7.95 41.88
CA SER A 62 24.61 -7.94 40.42
C SER A 62 24.01 -6.59 40.02
N VAL A 63 24.51 -6.03 38.92
CA VAL A 63 24.05 -4.73 38.39
C VAL A 63 22.53 -4.80 38.19
N VAL A 64 21.79 -3.90 38.83
CA VAL A 64 20.34 -3.81 38.66
C VAL A 64 20.10 -3.07 37.34
N ALA A 65 19.46 -3.71 36.36
CA ALA A 65 19.07 -3.01 35.14
C ALA A 65 17.99 -1.98 35.45
N THR A 66 18.02 -0.89 34.69
CA THR A 66 17.21 0.29 34.97
C THR A 66 16.42 0.73 33.75
N SER A 67 15.24 1.28 34.00
CA SER A 67 14.40 1.84 32.95
C SER A 67 13.91 3.24 33.32
N SER A 68 13.49 4.01 32.32
CA SER A 68 12.91 5.34 32.54
C SER A 68 11.55 5.52 31.87
N LYS A 69 10.64 6.22 32.55
CA LYS A 69 9.36 6.69 31.99
C LYS A 69 9.30 8.21 32.07
N THR A 70 8.79 8.86 31.02
CA THR A 70 8.61 10.32 31.00
C THR A 70 7.16 10.72 30.78
N SER A 71 6.80 11.96 31.14
CA SER A 71 5.47 12.52 30.87
C SER A 71 5.04 12.27 29.43
N SER A 72 3.86 11.69 29.19
CA SER A 72 3.39 11.33 27.84
C SER A 72 3.12 12.56 26.94
N ASN A 73 2.72 13.68 27.54
CA ASN A 73 2.47 14.95 26.85
C ASN A 73 3.76 15.56 26.24
N SER A 74 3.61 16.26 25.10
CA SER A 74 4.68 17.03 24.44
C SER A 74 4.46 18.54 24.47
N VAL A 75 3.32 19.00 24.99
CA VAL A 75 2.97 20.42 25.14
C VAL A 75 2.63 20.70 26.60
N PHE A 76 3.30 21.70 27.18
CA PHE A 76 3.24 22.06 28.59
C PHE A 76 2.89 23.54 28.75
N ILE A 77 2.32 23.87 29.91
CA ILE A 77 2.08 25.26 30.30
C ILE A 77 3.32 25.77 31.05
N LYS A 78 3.69 27.04 30.86
CA LYS A 78 4.78 27.67 31.62
C LYS A 78 4.60 27.46 33.12
N ASN A 79 5.70 27.15 33.81
CA ASN A 79 5.80 26.83 35.24
C ASN A 79 5.17 25.50 35.66
N THR A 80 4.88 24.59 34.72
CA THR A 80 4.55 23.17 35.03
C THR A 80 5.80 22.29 34.97
N ASN A 81 5.70 21.06 35.47
CA ASN A 81 6.85 20.15 35.54
C ASN A 81 6.82 19.10 34.41
N PHE A 82 7.98 18.87 33.80
CA PHE A 82 8.28 17.64 33.07
C PHE A 82 8.75 16.58 34.06
N VAL A 83 8.18 15.39 34.00
CA VAL A 83 8.44 14.32 34.99
C VAL A 83 9.20 13.18 34.35
N ILE A 84 10.26 12.74 35.02
CA ILE A 84 11.06 11.54 34.70
C ILE A 84 10.92 10.60 35.88
N ARG A 85 10.68 9.31 35.64
CA ARG A 85 10.70 8.26 36.67
C ARG A 85 11.79 7.25 36.33
N ILE A 86 12.67 6.97 37.28
CA ILE A 86 13.72 5.95 37.20
C ILE A 86 13.27 4.73 38.00
N LEU A 87 13.36 3.56 37.37
CA LEU A 87 12.89 2.29 37.90
C LEU A 87 14.02 1.25 37.84
N ASP A 88 14.00 0.30 38.77
CA ASP A 88 14.75 -0.95 38.66
C ASP A 88 14.01 -1.98 37.77
N ASP A 89 14.61 -3.16 37.62
CA ASP A 89 14.08 -4.28 36.83
C ASP A 89 12.75 -4.82 37.34
N ASN A 90 12.47 -4.66 38.64
CA ASN A 90 11.21 -5.08 39.25
C ASN A 90 10.12 -3.99 39.10
N GLY A 91 10.44 -2.87 38.44
CA GLY A 91 9.53 -1.74 38.27
C GLY A 91 9.38 -0.87 39.52
N VAL A 92 10.25 -1.03 40.52
CA VAL A 92 10.28 -0.25 41.76
C VAL A 92 11.10 1.03 41.53
N GLY A 93 10.67 2.13 42.16
CA GLY A 93 11.30 3.43 41.96
C GLY A 93 12.64 3.57 42.68
N ILE A 94 13.69 4.00 41.97
CA ILE A 94 15.03 4.18 42.55
C ILE A 94 15.12 5.53 43.25
N ALA A 95 15.17 5.54 44.58
CA ALA A 95 15.14 6.74 45.40
C ALA A 95 16.51 7.39 45.67
N ASN A 96 16.51 8.69 45.91
CA ASN A 96 17.65 9.48 46.40
C ASN A 96 18.91 9.41 45.52
N LYS A 97 18.76 9.24 44.21
CA LYS A 97 19.87 9.24 43.25
C LYS A 97 19.77 10.42 42.29
N GLN A 98 20.91 10.85 41.75
CA GLN A 98 20.99 11.99 40.83
C GLN A 98 20.62 11.58 39.39
N VAL A 99 19.82 12.42 38.74
CA VAL A 99 19.54 12.38 37.30
C VAL A 99 19.99 13.70 36.70
N GLN A 100 20.92 13.63 35.75
CA GLN A 100 21.35 14.77 34.97
C GLN A 100 20.27 15.08 33.92
N VAL A 101 19.80 16.33 33.86
CA VAL A 101 18.74 16.78 32.96
C VAL A 101 19.15 18.07 32.26
N ASP A 102 19.23 18.03 30.94
CA ASP A 102 19.50 19.19 30.09
C ASP A 102 18.20 19.91 29.76
N PHE A 103 18.11 21.19 30.10
CA PHE A 103 17.00 22.07 29.75
C PHE A 103 17.51 23.46 29.37
N LYS A 104 17.21 23.88 28.13
CA LYS A 104 17.79 25.07 27.49
C LYS A 104 19.30 24.87 27.27
N THR A 105 20.12 25.81 27.72
CA THR A 105 21.59 25.77 27.74
C THR A 105 22.15 25.31 29.09
N VAL A 106 21.30 24.85 30.01
CA VAL A 106 21.68 24.51 31.39
C VAL A 106 21.47 23.03 31.63
N THR A 107 22.46 22.39 32.25
CA THR A 107 22.38 21.02 32.78
C THR A 107 22.11 21.09 34.27
N LYS A 108 21.08 20.36 34.73
CA LYS A 108 20.68 20.28 36.15
C LYS A 108 20.85 18.86 36.67
N ASN A 109 21.35 18.70 37.89
CA ASN A 109 21.31 17.43 38.60
C ASN A 109 20.11 17.45 39.54
N LEU A 110 19.15 16.56 39.31
CA LEU A 110 17.91 16.47 40.09
C LEU A 110 17.85 15.12 40.81
N THR A 111 17.49 15.16 42.09
CA THR A 111 17.41 13.96 42.94
C THR A 111 16.06 13.26 42.78
N THR A 112 16.06 11.94 42.59
CA THR A 112 14.83 11.13 42.62
C THR A 112 14.21 11.12 44.02
N ASN A 113 12.88 11.24 44.12
CA ASN A 113 12.16 11.06 45.38
C ASN A 113 12.05 9.58 45.77
N SER A 114 11.38 9.28 46.90
CA SER A 114 11.18 7.92 47.40
C SER A 114 10.47 6.95 46.44
N LYS A 115 9.85 7.46 45.37
CA LYS A 115 9.16 6.66 44.33
C LYS A 115 9.88 6.70 42.97
N GLY A 116 11.11 7.22 42.93
CA GLY A 116 11.94 7.30 41.73
C GLY A 116 11.66 8.47 40.80
N TYR A 117 10.88 9.49 41.21
CA TYR A 117 10.50 10.61 40.35
C TYR A 117 11.44 11.82 40.47
N VAL A 118 11.71 12.45 39.34
CA VAL A 118 12.37 13.74 39.16
C VAL A 118 11.42 14.71 38.45
N TYR A 119 11.39 15.96 38.91
CA TYR A 119 10.52 17.02 38.40
C TYR A 119 11.36 18.19 37.86
N LEU A 120 11.32 18.42 36.55
CA LEU A 120 11.94 19.57 35.90
C LEU A 120 10.90 20.68 35.69
N ASN A 121 11.08 21.82 36.34
CA ASN A 121 10.22 22.98 36.12
C ASN A 121 10.46 23.68 34.77
N LEU A 122 9.39 23.85 33.98
CA LEU A 122 9.41 24.44 32.63
C LEU A 122 9.05 25.92 32.67
N ASN A 123 10.00 26.76 33.08
CA ASN A 123 9.75 28.19 33.36
C ASN A 123 9.88 29.15 32.17
N ALA A 124 10.19 28.69 30.96
CA ALA A 124 10.30 29.56 29.79
C ALA A 124 9.55 29.02 28.58
N LEU A 125 9.09 29.94 27.74
CA LEU A 125 8.32 29.67 26.54
C LEU A 125 9.22 29.25 25.39
N GLY A 126 8.76 28.29 24.60
CA GLY A 126 9.48 27.82 23.42
C GLY A 126 9.46 26.30 23.28
N THR A 127 10.15 25.80 22.27
CA THR A 127 10.32 24.36 22.04
C THR A 127 11.74 23.95 22.42
N TYR A 128 11.85 22.94 23.27
CA TYR A 128 13.11 22.46 23.83
C TYR A 128 13.21 20.95 23.66
N THR A 129 14.42 20.43 23.44
CA THR A 129 14.70 19.00 23.59
C THR A 129 15.28 18.79 24.98
N ILE A 130 14.53 18.16 25.86
CA ILE A 130 15.01 17.77 27.18
C ILE A 130 15.77 16.46 27.00
N LYS A 131 17.04 16.43 27.41
CA LYS A 131 17.82 15.20 27.52
C LYS A 131 18.00 14.86 28.99
N TYR A 132 18.05 13.59 29.32
CA TYR A 132 18.35 13.17 30.68
C TYR A 132 19.23 11.92 30.67
N THR A 133 20.08 11.83 31.68
CA THR A 133 20.98 10.70 31.92
C THR A 133 20.99 10.37 33.41
N PHE A 134 20.73 9.10 33.72
CA PHE A 134 20.88 8.50 35.03
C PHE A 134 22.12 7.60 35.00
N LYS A 135 23.05 7.83 35.92
CA LYS A 135 24.26 7.01 36.12
C LYS A 135 24.55 6.93 37.61
N ALA A 136 24.51 5.72 38.18
CA ALA A 136 24.79 5.48 39.58
C ALA A 136 25.44 4.11 39.76
N ASP A 137 26.33 3.97 40.75
CA ASP A 137 27.00 2.70 41.04
C ASP A 137 25.98 1.62 41.43
N GLY A 138 26.18 0.41 40.88
CA GLY A 138 25.26 -0.72 41.04
C GLY A 138 24.07 -0.75 40.08
N TYR A 139 23.96 0.23 39.16
CA TYR A 139 22.87 0.33 38.19
C TYR A 139 23.38 0.53 36.76
N GLU A 140 22.63 0.05 35.77
CA GLU A 140 22.90 0.39 34.37
C GLU A 140 22.67 1.88 34.08
N THR A 141 23.37 2.41 33.07
CA THR A 141 23.16 3.79 32.63
C THR A 141 21.92 3.90 31.75
N VAL A 142 21.01 4.79 32.11
CA VAL A 142 19.82 5.09 31.30
C VAL A 142 19.87 6.52 30.82
N SER A 143 19.64 6.71 29.52
CA SER A 143 19.49 8.04 28.94
C SER A 143 18.26 8.11 28.06
N GLY A 144 17.73 9.31 27.89
CA GLY A 144 16.59 9.55 27.01
C GLY A 144 16.51 11.00 26.59
N SER A 145 15.69 11.26 25.57
CA SER A 145 15.40 12.63 25.15
C SER A 145 13.95 12.79 24.72
N LYS A 146 13.40 13.98 24.96
CA LYS A 146 12.04 14.33 24.55
C LYS A 146 11.93 15.79 24.14
N LYS A 147 11.36 16.01 22.95
CA LYS A 147 10.99 17.34 22.48
C LYS A 147 9.69 17.80 23.17
N VAL A 148 9.75 18.95 23.84
CA VAL A 148 8.62 19.58 24.55
C VAL A 148 8.40 21.00 24.05
N THR A 149 7.15 21.47 24.05
CA THR A 149 6.80 22.87 23.77
C THR A 149 6.10 23.48 24.97
N VAL A 150 6.59 24.62 25.43
CA VAL A 150 6.07 25.34 26.60
C VAL A 150 5.35 26.61 26.14
N VAL A 151 4.09 26.76 26.54
CA VAL A 151 3.23 27.91 26.18
C VAL A 151 2.72 28.64 27.43
N GLY A 152 2.44 29.94 27.32
CA GLY A 152 1.95 30.77 28.43
C GLY A 152 1.35 32.09 27.97
N ASP A 153 0.47 32.66 28.80
CA ASP A 153 -0.18 33.99 28.74
C ASP A 153 -0.85 34.38 27.42
N SER A 154 -1.01 33.42 26.52
CA SER A 154 -1.59 33.59 25.20
C SER A 154 -3.11 33.41 25.23
N THR A 155 -3.83 34.07 24.32
CA THR A 155 -5.26 33.81 24.10
C THR A 155 -5.45 32.37 23.61
N SER A 156 -6.32 31.62 24.28
CA SER A 156 -6.78 30.33 23.78
C SER A 156 -7.88 30.51 22.73
N LYS A 157 -7.98 29.57 21.79
CA LYS A 157 -8.98 29.58 20.72
C LYS A 157 -9.52 28.18 20.50
N LEU A 158 -10.84 28.07 20.45
CA LEU A 158 -11.55 26.89 19.94
C LEU A 158 -11.93 27.11 18.48
N THR A 159 -11.50 26.20 17.61
CA THR A 159 -11.80 26.24 16.16
C THR A 159 -12.57 25.01 15.74
N GLY A 160 -13.49 25.16 14.79
CA GLY A 160 -14.42 24.12 14.33
C GLY A 160 -15.49 24.76 13.45
N SER A 161 -16.35 23.95 12.81
CA SER A 161 -17.41 24.50 11.97
C SER A 161 -18.39 25.35 12.79
N SER A 162 -18.96 26.40 12.18
CA SER A 162 -19.98 27.25 12.82
C SER A 162 -21.39 26.62 12.72
N LYS A 163 -21.58 25.71 11.77
CA LYS A 163 -22.79 24.91 11.57
C LYS A 163 -22.41 23.43 11.47
N TYR A 164 -23.27 22.54 11.95
CA TYR A 164 -23.08 21.11 11.88
C TYR A 164 -24.41 20.40 11.61
N VAL A 165 -24.44 19.44 10.68
CA VAL A 165 -25.60 18.61 10.42
C VAL A 165 -25.34 17.24 11.03
N ALA A 166 -26.25 16.78 11.90
CA ALA A 166 -26.23 15.45 12.49
C ALA A 166 -27.45 14.65 12.00
N TYR A 167 -27.43 13.34 12.18
CA TYR A 167 -28.54 12.46 11.82
C TYR A 167 -28.91 11.51 12.95
N VAL A 168 -30.21 11.34 13.18
CA VAL A 168 -30.73 10.42 14.20
C VAL A 168 -30.26 8.98 13.91
N GLY A 169 -29.87 8.25 14.96
CA GLY A 169 -29.59 6.81 14.89
C GLY A 169 -28.23 6.42 14.28
N ILE A 170 -27.32 7.37 14.08
CA ILE A 170 -25.95 7.12 13.64
C ILE A 170 -24.92 7.88 14.50
N ASN A 171 -23.64 7.60 14.30
CA ASN A 171 -22.55 8.34 14.95
C ASN A 171 -22.35 9.71 14.27
N ASN A 172 -22.46 10.79 15.04
CA ASN A 172 -22.33 12.19 14.61
C ASN A 172 -21.18 12.89 15.36
N PRO A 173 -19.92 12.59 15.05
CA PRO A 173 -18.78 13.17 15.74
C PRO A 173 -18.58 14.65 15.36
N TYR A 174 -18.91 15.56 16.28
CA TYR A 174 -18.54 16.97 16.18
C TYR A 174 -17.19 17.23 16.84
N VAL A 175 -16.29 17.92 16.14
CA VAL A 175 -14.90 18.12 16.56
C VAL A 175 -14.58 19.61 16.70
N VAL A 176 -13.96 19.98 17.81
CA VAL A 176 -13.28 21.27 17.98
C VAL A 176 -11.81 21.08 18.24
N THR A 177 -10.99 22.00 17.75
CA THR A 177 -9.55 22.05 18.00
C THR A 177 -9.25 23.19 18.96
N LEU A 178 -8.63 22.88 20.10
CA LEU A 178 -8.12 23.83 21.07
C LEU A 178 -6.68 24.20 20.74
N LYS A 179 -6.42 25.50 20.65
CA LYS A 179 -5.08 26.06 20.55
C LYS A 179 -4.86 27.16 21.58
N THR A 180 -3.63 27.31 22.04
CA THR A 180 -3.19 28.43 22.88
C THR A 180 -1.91 28.99 22.27
N GLY A 181 -1.89 30.29 21.96
CA GLY A 181 -0.75 30.90 21.25
C GLY A 181 -0.45 30.26 19.89
N GLY A 182 -1.48 29.75 19.20
CA GLY A 182 -1.33 29.02 17.93
C GLY A 182 -0.95 27.54 18.06
N ILE A 183 -0.52 27.08 19.23
CA ILE A 183 -0.10 25.69 19.50
C ILE A 183 -1.29 24.82 19.90
N LYS A 184 -1.35 23.60 19.37
CA LYS A 184 -2.40 22.61 19.68
C LYS A 184 -2.22 22.06 21.11
N MET A 185 -3.28 22.06 21.89
CA MET A 185 -3.22 21.67 23.30
C MET A 185 -3.68 20.23 23.51
N GLN A 186 -2.78 19.30 23.86
CA GLN A 186 -3.09 17.89 24.15
C GLN A 186 -3.58 17.68 25.60
N GLY A 187 -4.51 16.74 25.79
CA GLY A 187 -4.96 16.26 27.09
C GLY A 187 -5.86 17.22 27.87
N LYS A 188 -6.22 18.38 27.30
CA LYS A 188 -6.96 19.45 27.99
C LYS A 188 -8.46 19.25 27.87
N LYS A 189 -9.16 19.54 28.96
CA LYS A 189 -10.62 19.41 29.09
C LYS A 189 -11.33 20.51 28.32
N VAL A 190 -12.20 20.12 27.39
CA VAL A 190 -13.16 20.98 26.70
C VAL A 190 -14.56 20.52 27.09
N VAL A 191 -15.37 21.48 27.56
CA VAL A 191 -16.75 21.26 27.99
C VAL A 191 -17.70 21.59 26.86
N PHE A 192 -18.62 20.68 26.56
CA PHE A 192 -19.66 20.81 25.55
C PHE A 192 -21.01 20.88 26.25
N LYS A 193 -21.78 21.94 26.02
CA LYS A 193 -23.14 22.11 26.54
C LYS A 193 -24.13 22.13 25.38
N VAL A 194 -25.10 21.21 25.37
CA VAL A 194 -26.15 21.12 24.35
C VAL A 194 -27.39 20.47 24.92
N ASN A 195 -28.57 21.02 24.61
CA ASN A 195 -29.88 20.51 25.06
C ASN A 195 -29.95 20.25 26.59
N GLY A 196 -29.51 21.22 27.39
CA GLY A 196 -29.46 21.12 28.85
C GLY A 196 -28.38 20.19 29.43
N LYS A 197 -27.72 19.37 28.60
CA LYS A 197 -26.69 18.42 29.04
C LYS A 197 -25.28 18.98 28.88
N THR A 198 -24.39 18.59 29.81
CA THR A 198 -22.98 18.98 29.83
C THR A 198 -22.08 17.75 29.67
N TYR A 199 -21.12 17.82 28.75
CA TYR A 199 -20.15 16.77 28.47
C TYR A 199 -18.73 17.31 28.59
N SER A 200 -17.83 16.53 29.19
CA SER A 200 -16.41 16.86 29.32
C SER A 200 -15.57 15.93 28.45
N LYS A 201 -14.77 16.47 27.52
CA LYS A 201 -13.90 15.67 26.64
C LYS A 201 -12.48 16.22 26.66
N LYS A 202 -11.48 15.33 26.76
CA LYS A 202 -10.07 15.69 26.65
C LYS A 202 -9.66 15.80 25.18
N THR A 203 -8.76 16.74 24.88
CA THR A 203 -8.16 16.87 23.56
C THR A 203 -7.12 15.77 23.31
N ASN A 204 -7.03 15.28 22.07
CA ASN A 204 -5.98 14.36 21.66
C ASN A 204 -4.66 15.09 21.33
N SER A 205 -3.64 14.37 20.84
CA SER A 205 -2.33 14.93 20.43
C SER A 205 -2.42 16.00 19.35
N ASN A 206 -3.51 16.06 18.60
CA ASN A 206 -3.78 17.09 17.61
C ASN A 206 -4.59 18.28 18.16
N GLY A 207 -4.79 18.35 19.47
CA GLY A 207 -5.60 19.36 20.14
C GLY A 207 -7.10 19.23 19.89
N LYS A 208 -7.57 18.08 19.38
CA LYS A 208 -8.97 17.86 19.02
C LYS A 208 -9.76 17.22 20.15
N ALA A 209 -10.85 17.85 20.55
CA ALA A 209 -11.87 17.26 21.42
C ALA A 209 -13.12 16.93 20.58
N THR A 210 -13.67 15.74 20.78
CA THR A 210 -14.78 15.22 19.97
C THR A 210 -15.98 14.88 20.85
N LEU A 211 -17.16 15.40 20.50
CA LEU A 211 -18.44 15.01 21.07
C LEU A 211 -19.28 14.31 20.00
N ASN A 212 -19.77 13.11 20.29
CA ASN A 212 -20.78 12.47 19.46
C ASN A 212 -22.18 13.06 19.77
N ILE A 213 -22.86 13.62 18.76
CA ILE A 213 -24.17 14.24 18.91
C ILE A 213 -25.28 13.18 18.80
N ASN A 214 -25.89 12.85 19.92
CA ASN A 214 -27.02 11.92 20.03
C ASN A 214 -28.27 12.66 20.52
N LEU A 215 -28.95 13.36 19.60
CA LEU A 215 -30.12 14.17 19.91
C LEU A 215 -31.29 13.78 18.98
N PRO A 216 -32.55 14.04 19.38
CA PRO A 216 -33.70 13.96 18.49
C PRO A 216 -33.58 14.93 17.30
N LYS A 217 -34.44 14.74 16.29
CA LYS A 217 -34.56 15.67 15.15
C LYS A 217 -34.90 17.06 15.68
N GLY A 218 -34.13 18.07 15.29
CA GLY A 218 -34.31 19.45 15.76
C GLY A 218 -33.13 20.36 15.42
N THR A 219 -33.19 21.60 15.90
CA THR A 219 -32.07 22.55 15.83
C THR A 219 -31.66 22.95 17.24
N TYR A 220 -30.36 22.88 17.52
CA TYR A 220 -29.78 23.09 18.83
C TYR A 220 -28.59 24.04 18.75
N THR A 221 -28.33 24.75 19.84
CA THR A 221 -27.08 25.48 20.04
C THR A 221 -26.13 24.65 20.89
N LEU A 222 -25.00 24.25 20.30
CA LEU A 222 -23.91 23.59 21.02
C LEU A 222 -22.88 24.65 21.42
N LYS A 223 -22.64 24.81 22.73
CA LYS A 223 -21.57 25.65 23.28
C LYS A 223 -20.38 24.78 23.65
N CYS A 224 -19.20 25.12 23.16
CA CYS A 224 -17.92 24.50 23.50
C CYS A 224 -17.10 25.51 24.33
N ILE A 225 -16.60 25.08 25.48
CA ILE A 225 -15.94 25.95 26.47
C ILE A 225 -14.65 25.30 26.94
N PHE A 226 -13.56 26.05 26.87
CA PHE A 226 -12.34 25.80 27.60
C PHE A 226 -12.25 26.85 28.70
N TYR A 227 -12.28 26.43 29.97
CA TYR A 227 -12.33 27.37 31.11
C TYR A 227 -11.00 28.07 31.40
N GLY A 228 -9.93 27.75 30.66
CA GLY A 228 -8.61 28.30 30.92
C GLY A 228 -7.80 27.45 31.90
N LEU A 229 -6.57 27.88 32.11
CA LEU A 229 -5.60 27.39 33.10
C LEU A 229 -4.85 28.61 33.65
N LYS A 230 -4.08 28.43 34.73
CA LYS A 230 -3.30 29.52 35.37
C LYS A 230 -2.60 30.46 34.38
N ASN A 231 -1.95 29.91 33.34
CA ASN A 231 -1.24 30.69 32.30
C ASN A 231 -1.81 30.45 30.88
N ALA A 232 -3.11 30.18 30.76
CA ALA A 232 -3.80 30.08 29.46
C ALA A 232 -5.24 30.57 29.58
N LYS A 233 -5.63 31.61 28.83
CA LYS A 233 -6.97 32.21 28.93
C LYS A 233 -8.08 31.23 28.53
N SER A 234 -9.30 31.44 29.02
CA SER A 234 -10.49 30.70 28.60
C SER A 234 -10.85 30.96 27.13
N ALA A 235 -11.63 30.07 26.53
CA ALA A 235 -12.13 30.22 25.16
C ALA A 235 -13.51 29.58 25.01
N THR A 236 -14.41 30.22 24.26
CA THR A 236 -15.76 29.72 24.01
C THR A 236 -16.09 29.75 22.52
N LYS A 237 -16.88 28.78 22.06
CA LYS A 237 -17.42 28.73 20.69
C LYS A 237 -18.86 28.21 20.70
N SER A 238 -19.76 28.91 20.01
CA SER A 238 -21.13 28.46 19.77
C SER A 238 -21.29 27.92 18.36
N VAL A 239 -22.11 26.87 18.21
CA VAL A 239 -22.30 26.12 16.96
C VAL A 239 -23.79 25.83 16.78
N LYS A 240 -24.33 26.09 15.59
CA LYS A 240 -25.70 25.67 15.24
C LYS A 240 -25.68 24.22 14.76
N VAL A 241 -26.32 23.33 15.51
CA VAL A 241 -26.44 21.91 15.18
C VAL A 241 -27.86 21.62 14.68
N THR A 242 -27.99 21.10 13.47
CA THR A 242 -29.28 20.66 12.92
C THR A 242 -29.29 19.14 12.78
N VAL A 243 -30.17 18.48 13.52
CA VAL A 243 -30.33 17.03 13.52
C VAL A 243 -31.47 16.63 12.59
N LYS A 244 -31.21 15.77 11.61
CA LYS A 244 -32.17 15.30 10.59
C LYS A 244 -32.43 13.79 10.71
N LYS A 245 -33.50 13.29 10.09
CA LYS A 245 -33.71 11.86 9.85
C LYS A 245 -33.16 11.47 8.47
N GLY A 246 -32.79 10.21 8.29
CA GLY A 246 -32.34 9.68 7.01
C GLY A 246 -30.99 10.24 6.57
N SER A 247 -29.91 9.75 7.17
CA SER A 247 -28.54 10.07 6.76
C SER A 247 -28.31 9.60 5.32
N PRO A 248 -27.85 10.49 4.41
CA PRO A 248 -27.34 10.08 3.11
C PRO A 248 -26.27 9.01 3.25
N THR A 249 -26.25 8.08 2.30
CA THR A 249 -25.24 7.01 2.27
C THR A 249 -24.54 6.95 0.92
N ARG A 250 -23.34 6.37 0.89
CA ARG A 250 -22.54 6.23 -0.32
C ARG A 250 -21.86 4.87 -0.37
N LEU A 251 -21.81 4.30 -1.57
CA LEU A 251 -20.97 3.16 -1.92
C LEU A 251 -19.71 3.68 -2.62
N VAL A 252 -18.54 3.39 -2.05
CA VAL A 252 -17.24 3.82 -2.57
C VAL A 252 -16.51 2.59 -3.12
N LEU A 253 -16.16 2.63 -4.40
CA LEU A 253 -15.36 1.60 -5.05
C LEU A 253 -13.91 1.66 -4.54
N GLN A 254 -13.35 0.52 -4.14
CA GLN A 254 -12.00 0.48 -3.60
C GLN A 254 -10.90 0.43 -4.68
N LYS A 255 -11.16 -0.27 -5.79
CA LYS A 255 -10.23 -0.39 -6.93
C LYS A 255 -11.03 -0.39 -8.23
N SER A 256 -10.50 0.21 -9.30
CA SER A 256 -11.00 0.01 -10.66
C SER A 256 -10.91 -1.47 -11.03
N ILE A 257 -11.87 -1.99 -11.78
CA ILE A 257 -11.97 -3.43 -12.05
C ILE A 257 -11.89 -3.67 -13.55
N GLU A 258 -10.69 -4.06 -13.94
CA GLU A 258 -10.38 -4.72 -15.19
C GLU A 258 -9.76 -6.08 -14.84
N TYR A 259 -10.28 -7.16 -15.42
CA TYR A 259 -9.76 -8.52 -15.19
C TYR A 259 -9.87 -9.38 -16.44
N LEU A 260 -9.15 -10.49 -16.48
CA LEU A 260 -9.12 -11.40 -17.64
C LEU A 260 -10.32 -12.33 -17.64
N HIS A 261 -10.74 -12.77 -18.82
CA HIS A 261 -11.78 -13.75 -18.99
C HIS A 261 -11.41 -15.07 -18.26
N GLN A 262 -12.43 -15.86 -17.89
CA GLN A 262 -12.32 -17.09 -17.11
C GLN A 262 -11.73 -17.00 -15.68
N THR A 263 -11.13 -15.87 -15.31
CA THR A 263 -10.71 -15.57 -13.93
C THR A 263 -11.86 -15.01 -13.11
N ALA A 264 -11.75 -15.15 -11.79
CA ALA A 264 -12.67 -14.52 -10.84
C ALA A 264 -11.97 -13.29 -10.23
N ALA A 265 -12.65 -12.15 -10.21
CA ALA A 265 -12.12 -10.92 -9.62
C ALA A 265 -12.95 -10.48 -8.41
N PRO A 266 -12.32 -9.92 -7.35
CA PRO A 266 -13.05 -9.35 -6.23
C PRO A 266 -13.56 -7.94 -6.57
N PHE A 267 -14.87 -7.75 -6.51
CA PHE A 267 -15.54 -6.46 -6.57
C PHE A 267 -15.79 -5.93 -5.15
N ILE A 268 -14.99 -4.96 -4.70
CA ILE A 268 -14.95 -4.48 -3.31
C ILE A 268 -15.54 -3.08 -3.20
N LEU A 269 -16.58 -2.94 -2.38
CA LEU A 269 -17.20 -1.66 -2.04
C LEU A 269 -17.09 -1.35 -0.55
N LYS A 270 -17.02 -0.05 -0.20
CA LYS A 270 -17.19 0.45 1.17
C LYS A 270 -18.47 1.26 1.29
N TYR A 271 -19.33 0.87 2.22
CA TYR A 271 -20.60 1.53 2.52
C TYR A 271 -20.45 2.50 3.68
N ARG A 272 -20.75 3.77 3.44
CA ARG A 272 -20.48 4.88 4.37
C ARG A 272 -21.67 5.80 4.54
N ASP A 273 -21.79 6.40 5.72
CA ASP A 273 -22.77 7.45 6.01
C ASP A 273 -22.28 8.84 5.54
N ALA A 274 -23.09 9.87 5.79
CA ALA A 274 -22.78 11.26 5.44
C ALA A 274 -21.52 11.84 6.11
N HIS A 275 -21.02 11.21 7.18
CA HIS A 275 -19.80 11.58 7.89
C HIS A 275 -18.60 10.70 7.51
N GLY A 276 -18.79 9.72 6.62
CA GLY A 276 -17.76 8.78 6.19
C GLY A 276 -17.57 7.59 7.12
N ASN A 277 -18.36 7.47 8.19
CA ASN A 277 -18.28 6.33 9.10
C ASN A 277 -18.68 5.04 8.35
N PRO A 278 -18.06 3.89 8.68
CA PRO A 278 -18.46 2.61 8.12
C PRO A 278 -19.87 2.23 8.58
N ILE A 279 -20.66 1.66 7.67
CA ILE A 279 -21.99 1.12 7.99
C ILE A 279 -21.92 -0.41 7.99
N PRO A 280 -21.78 -1.08 9.15
CA PRO A 280 -21.67 -2.53 9.23
C PRO A 280 -23.04 -3.24 9.17
N ASN A 281 -23.02 -4.52 8.85
CA ASN A 281 -24.17 -5.43 8.89
C ASN A 281 -25.38 -4.98 8.07
N LYS A 282 -25.16 -4.26 6.96
CA LYS A 282 -26.23 -3.88 6.01
C LYS A 282 -26.07 -4.62 4.69
N VAL A 283 -27.20 -5.08 4.15
CA VAL A 283 -27.24 -5.79 2.86
C VAL A 283 -26.98 -4.80 1.73
N ILE A 284 -25.98 -5.11 0.93
CA ILE A 284 -25.73 -4.49 -0.37
C ILE A 284 -26.17 -5.48 -1.45
N VAL A 285 -26.98 -5.00 -2.38
CA VAL A 285 -27.44 -5.75 -3.55
C VAL A 285 -26.56 -5.34 -4.73
N PHE A 286 -25.90 -6.30 -5.35
CA PHE A 286 -25.06 -6.11 -6.51
C PHE A 286 -25.65 -6.87 -7.70
N LYS A 287 -25.83 -6.19 -8.83
CA LYS A 287 -26.38 -6.75 -10.06
C LYS A 287 -25.40 -6.58 -11.21
N ILE A 288 -25.15 -7.65 -11.95
CA ILE A 288 -24.29 -7.66 -13.14
C ILE A 288 -24.80 -8.74 -14.09
N ASN A 289 -24.96 -8.40 -15.37
CA ASN A 289 -25.33 -9.36 -16.43
C ASN A 289 -26.54 -10.26 -16.07
N GLY A 290 -27.65 -9.64 -15.62
CA GLY A 290 -28.86 -10.35 -15.19
C GLY A 290 -28.78 -11.07 -13.84
N LYS A 291 -27.58 -11.32 -13.28
CA LYS A 291 -27.40 -11.97 -11.98
C LYS A 291 -27.47 -10.98 -10.83
N THR A 292 -28.09 -11.39 -9.72
CA THR A 292 -28.21 -10.60 -8.49
C THR A 292 -27.48 -11.31 -7.33
N TYR A 293 -26.67 -10.55 -6.60
CA TYR A 293 -25.93 -10.98 -5.42
C TYR A 293 -26.31 -10.09 -4.24
N SER A 294 -26.41 -10.66 -3.06
CA SER A 294 -26.72 -9.92 -1.82
C SER A 294 -25.75 -10.31 -0.73
N LYS A 295 -25.06 -9.34 -0.13
CA LYS A 295 -24.10 -9.61 0.96
C LYS A 295 -24.11 -8.50 1.99
N LYS A 296 -23.94 -8.86 3.26
CA LYS A 296 -23.84 -7.91 4.37
C LYS A 296 -22.44 -7.27 4.39
N THR A 297 -22.37 -6.00 4.73
CA THR A 297 -21.12 -5.30 5.04
C THR A 297 -20.50 -5.80 6.34
N ASP A 298 -19.17 -5.86 6.39
CA ASP A 298 -18.42 -6.20 7.59
C ASP A 298 -18.34 -5.05 8.60
N LYS A 299 -17.59 -5.23 9.71
CA LYS A 299 -17.36 -4.21 10.74
C LYS A 299 -16.78 -2.88 10.21
N ASN A 300 -16.09 -2.92 9.08
CA ASN A 300 -15.48 -1.77 8.42
C ASN A 300 -16.37 -1.19 7.30
N GLY A 301 -17.62 -1.67 7.19
CA GLY A 301 -18.55 -1.27 6.14
C GLY A 301 -18.17 -1.82 4.76
N GLN A 302 -17.27 -2.79 4.68
CA GLN A 302 -16.79 -3.34 3.41
C GLN A 302 -17.61 -4.55 2.98
N VAL A 303 -17.81 -4.70 1.68
CA VAL A 303 -18.43 -5.87 1.07
C VAL A 303 -17.65 -6.28 -0.18
N THR A 304 -17.43 -7.59 -0.33
CA THR A 304 -16.72 -8.17 -1.48
C THR A 304 -17.62 -9.17 -2.21
N PHE A 305 -17.85 -8.92 -3.49
CA PHE A 305 -18.51 -9.83 -4.43
C PHE A 305 -17.48 -10.45 -5.36
N THR A 306 -17.48 -11.76 -5.52
CA THR A 306 -16.62 -12.43 -6.50
C THR A 306 -17.35 -12.44 -7.84
N ILE A 307 -16.76 -11.80 -8.86
CA ILE A 307 -17.34 -11.71 -10.21
C ILE A 307 -16.56 -12.57 -11.20
N LYS A 308 -17.29 -13.33 -12.01
CA LYS A 308 -16.78 -14.09 -13.14
C LYS A 308 -17.74 -13.87 -14.31
N GLN A 309 -17.25 -13.28 -15.39
CA GLN A 309 -18.04 -12.94 -16.58
C GLN A 309 -17.27 -13.34 -17.83
N LYS A 310 -17.98 -13.43 -18.95
CA LYS A 310 -17.34 -13.59 -20.26
C LYS A 310 -16.57 -12.31 -20.63
N ARG A 311 -15.78 -12.33 -21.71
CA ARG A 311 -15.15 -11.11 -22.26
C ARG A 311 -16.23 -10.07 -22.58
N GLY A 312 -15.96 -8.81 -22.25
CA GLY A 312 -16.84 -7.68 -22.59
C GLY A 312 -16.80 -6.55 -21.58
N ILE A 313 -17.63 -5.54 -21.83
CA ILE A 313 -17.83 -4.40 -20.93
C ILE A 313 -19.21 -4.53 -20.30
N TYR A 314 -19.25 -4.66 -18.98
CA TYR A 314 -20.47 -4.84 -18.21
C TYR A 314 -20.79 -3.60 -17.40
N LYS A 315 -22.05 -3.16 -17.49
CA LYS A 315 -22.63 -2.24 -16.51
C LYS A 315 -23.12 -3.05 -15.32
N ALA A 316 -22.60 -2.75 -14.15
CA ALA A 316 -23.06 -3.32 -12.89
C ALA A 316 -23.69 -2.22 -12.02
N THR A 317 -24.67 -2.60 -11.21
CA THR A 317 -25.28 -1.68 -10.23
C THR A 317 -25.12 -2.23 -8.83
N ALA A 318 -24.78 -1.38 -7.88
CA ALA A 318 -24.85 -1.74 -6.46
C ALA A 318 -25.78 -0.78 -5.73
N SER A 319 -26.63 -1.32 -4.85
CA SER A 319 -27.58 -0.53 -4.08
C SER A 319 -27.73 -1.00 -2.63
N SER A 320 -28.13 -0.07 -1.78
CA SER A 320 -28.58 -0.33 -0.40
C SER A 320 -30.06 -0.02 -0.23
N TYR A 321 -30.66 -0.50 0.86
CA TYR A 321 -32.04 -0.21 1.22
C TYR A 321 -32.15 0.99 2.16
N ASN A 322 -33.32 1.64 2.14
CA ASN A 322 -33.70 2.62 3.17
C ASN A 322 -33.83 1.91 4.53
N THR A 323 -33.53 2.63 5.60
CA THR A 323 -33.86 2.22 6.97
C THR A 323 -34.52 3.40 7.68
N ALA A 324 -34.92 3.21 8.95
CA ALA A 324 -35.41 4.30 9.79
C ALA A 324 -34.42 5.49 9.91
N TYR A 325 -33.11 5.24 9.70
CA TYR A 325 -32.04 6.21 9.95
C TYR A 325 -31.14 6.48 8.75
N LEU A 326 -31.17 5.63 7.71
CA LEU A 326 -30.30 5.72 6.54
C LEU A 326 -31.13 5.82 5.26
N LYS A 327 -30.70 6.68 4.34
CA LYS A 327 -31.22 6.68 2.97
C LYS A 327 -30.55 5.60 2.14
N SER A 328 -31.29 5.04 1.19
CA SER A 328 -30.76 4.16 0.15
C SER A 328 -29.79 4.92 -0.73
N THR A 329 -28.87 4.17 -1.34
CA THR A 329 -27.97 4.65 -2.37
C THR A 329 -27.92 3.63 -3.49
N LYS A 330 -27.75 4.08 -4.73
CA LYS A 330 -27.57 3.22 -5.90
C LYS A 330 -26.54 3.84 -6.82
N ASN A 331 -25.50 3.08 -7.13
CA ASN A 331 -24.42 3.48 -8.02
C ASN A 331 -24.30 2.49 -9.18
N THR A 332 -23.87 2.99 -10.33
CA THR A 332 -23.53 2.20 -11.51
C THR A 332 -22.01 2.18 -11.69
N TYR A 333 -21.48 1.04 -12.08
CA TYR A 333 -20.05 0.80 -12.29
C TYR A 333 -19.83 0.13 -13.65
N THR A 334 -18.72 0.47 -14.30
CA THR A 334 -18.26 -0.18 -15.52
C THR A 334 -17.19 -1.20 -15.16
N ILE A 335 -17.39 -2.44 -15.58
CA ILE A 335 -16.48 -3.56 -15.36
C ILE A 335 -15.98 -4.04 -16.72
N LYS A 336 -14.68 -4.04 -16.94
CA LYS A 336 -14.07 -4.51 -18.20
C LYS A 336 -13.49 -5.91 -18.00
N VAL A 337 -13.89 -6.85 -18.85
CA VAL A 337 -13.34 -8.20 -18.90
C VAL A 337 -12.60 -8.37 -20.22
N LYS A 338 -11.27 -8.45 -20.14
CA LYS A 338 -10.36 -8.61 -21.28
C LYS A 338 -10.40 -10.05 -21.83
N SER A 339 -10.04 -10.26 -23.09
CA SER A 339 -9.86 -11.62 -23.64
C SER A 339 -8.71 -12.34 -22.95
N ASP A 340 -8.77 -13.67 -22.98
CA ASP A 340 -7.64 -14.55 -22.62
C ASP A 340 -6.73 -14.79 -23.83
N SER A 341 -7.16 -14.37 -25.02
CA SER A 341 -6.44 -14.57 -26.28
C SER A 341 -5.17 -13.73 -26.28
N THR A 342 -4.06 -14.43 -26.45
CA THR A 342 -2.78 -13.83 -26.81
C THR A 342 -2.85 -13.59 -28.31
N ASN A 343 -2.60 -12.37 -28.76
CA ASN A 343 -2.80 -11.97 -30.18
C ASN A 343 -1.48 -11.59 -30.86
N ASN A 344 -0.37 -11.75 -30.13
CA ASN A 344 0.99 -11.46 -30.59
C ASN A 344 1.83 -12.73 -30.43
N ASN A 345 1.48 -13.76 -31.19
CA ASN A 345 2.07 -15.08 -31.04
C ASN A 345 3.16 -15.34 -32.07
N GLY A 346 4.09 -16.22 -31.73
CA GLY A 346 5.25 -16.44 -32.59
C GLY A 346 6.19 -17.51 -32.09
N PHE A 347 7.37 -17.52 -32.69
CA PHE A 347 8.45 -18.42 -32.29
C PHE A 347 9.82 -17.80 -32.54
N TRP A 348 10.81 -18.29 -31.78
CA TRP A 348 12.21 -18.11 -32.12
C TRP A 348 12.60 -19.08 -33.22
N LEU A 349 13.32 -18.55 -34.21
CA LEU A 349 13.78 -19.26 -35.40
C LEU A 349 15.29 -19.13 -35.49
N PHE A 350 16.00 -20.25 -35.49
CA PHE A 350 17.43 -20.22 -35.75
C PHE A 350 17.70 -19.85 -37.20
N GLY A 351 18.85 -19.20 -37.41
CA GLY A 351 19.19 -18.67 -38.72
C GLY A 351 19.37 -19.77 -39.76
N SER A 352 19.93 -20.92 -39.37
CA SER A 352 20.05 -22.12 -40.22
C SER A 352 18.71 -22.64 -40.72
N ASP A 353 17.66 -22.51 -39.90
CA ASP A 353 16.34 -23.08 -40.15
C ASP A 353 15.45 -22.12 -40.98
N MET A 354 15.95 -20.94 -41.36
CA MET A 354 15.15 -19.89 -42.01
C MET A 354 14.44 -20.38 -43.28
N LYS A 355 15.14 -21.15 -44.12
CA LYS A 355 14.60 -21.68 -45.38
C LYS A 355 13.71 -22.91 -45.19
N ASP A 356 13.64 -23.48 -43.99
CA ASP A 356 12.79 -24.62 -43.66
C ASP A 356 11.39 -24.20 -43.17
N VAL A 357 11.12 -22.90 -43.12
CA VAL A 357 9.84 -22.36 -42.66
C VAL A 357 8.84 -22.27 -43.80
N ASP A 358 7.71 -22.98 -43.67
CA ASP A 358 6.53 -22.76 -44.51
C ASP A 358 5.70 -21.59 -43.93
N LEU A 359 5.95 -20.38 -44.45
CA LEU A 359 5.23 -19.16 -44.04
C LEU A 359 3.71 -19.25 -44.26
N SER A 360 3.29 -19.95 -45.31
CA SER A 360 1.87 -20.16 -45.64
C SER A 360 1.16 -21.08 -44.64
N GLN A 361 1.90 -22.00 -44.02
CA GLN A 361 1.39 -22.86 -42.97
C GLN A 361 1.35 -22.14 -41.64
N VAL A 362 2.44 -21.47 -41.23
CA VAL A 362 2.50 -20.87 -39.89
C VAL A 362 1.52 -19.70 -39.71
N VAL A 363 1.19 -18.97 -40.77
CA VAL A 363 0.14 -17.93 -40.73
C VAL A 363 -1.24 -18.53 -40.45
N LYS A 364 -1.55 -19.72 -40.99
CA LYS A 364 -2.83 -20.43 -40.73
C LYS A 364 -2.95 -20.93 -39.30
N TYR A 365 -1.82 -21.06 -38.60
CA TYR A 365 -1.79 -21.38 -37.17
C TYR A 365 -1.80 -20.13 -36.29
N GLY A 366 -2.07 -18.93 -36.83
CA GLY A 366 -2.17 -17.70 -36.04
C GLY A 366 -0.81 -17.10 -35.63
N THR A 367 0.26 -17.40 -36.38
CA THR A 367 1.58 -16.78 -36.14
C THR A 367 1.57 -15.31 -36.55
N ASN A 368 1.98 -14.42 -35.66
CA ASN A 368 2.09 -12.98 -35.90
C ASN A 368 3.55 -12.50 -35.92
N HIS A 369 4.44 -13.22 -35.25
CA HIS A 369 5.83 -12.82 -35.06
C HIS A 369 6.81 -13.96 -35.28
N ILE A 370 7.95 -13.64 -35.91
CA ILE A 370 9.10 -14.54 -36.00
C ILE A 370 10.32 -13.80 -35.46
N PHE A 371 10.99 -14.39 -34.47
CA PHE A 371 12.26 -13.89 -33.96
C PHE A 371 13.38 -14.65 -34.68
N LEU A 372 13.83 -14.10 -35.81
CA LEU A 372 14.84 -14.69 -36.68
C LEU A 372 16.23 -14.37 -36.14
N ASN A 373 16.99 -15.41 -35.77
CA ASN A 373 18.35 -15.25 -35.29
C ASN A 373 19.24 -14.55 -36.33
N TYR A 374 20.02 -13.55 -35.90
CA TYR A 374 20.86 -12.73 -36.76
C TYR A 374 21.86 -13.54 -37.62
N TYR A 375 22.24 -14.75 -37.18
CA TYR A 375 23.12 -15.64 -37.95
C TYR A 375 22.55 -16.00 -39.34
N ALA A 376 21.24 -15.84 -39.57
CA ALA A 376 20.67 -15.96 -40.92
C ALA A 376 21.33 -15.00 -41.93
N ILE A 377 21.71 -13.80 -41.49
CA ILE A 377 22.37 -12.78 -42.31
C ILE A 377 23.78 -13.24 -42.67
N GLU A 378 24.50 -13.84 -41.72
CA GLU A 378 25.85 -14.38 -41.94
C GLU A 378 25.81 -15.62 -42.84
N HIS A 379 24.80 -16.47 -42.65
CA HIS A 379 24.69 -17.76 -43.34
C HIS A 379 24.09 -17.65 -44.75
N PHE A 380 23.09 -16.80 -44.96
CA PHE A 380 22.35 -16.67 -46.23
C PHE A 380 22.49 -15.30 -46.90
N GLY A 381 23.08 -14.32 -46.21
CA GLY A 381 23.24 -12.96 -46.72
C GLY A 381 22.03 -12.06 -46.46
N LYS A 382 22.27 -10.74 -46.42
CA LYS A 382 21.25 -9.71 -46.14
C LYS A 382 20.09 -9.72 -47.15
N SER A 383 20.35 -10.02 -48.42
CA SER A 383 19.30 -10.08 -49.46
C SER A 383 18.30 -11.20 -49.19
N ALA A 384 18.78 -12.41 -48.86
CA ALA A 384 17.88 -13.54 -48.60
C ALA A 384 17.02 -13.32 -47.35
N VAL A 385 17.57 -12.64 -46.33
CA VAL A 385 16.81 -12.25 -45.13
C VAL A 385 15.76 -11.19 -45.47
N ALA A 386 16.08 -10.23 -46.35
CA ALA A 386 15.14 -9.22 -46.82
C ALA A 386 13.97 -9.85 -47.60
N ASP A 387 14.26 -10.80 -48.49
CA ASP A 387 13.24 -11.54 -49.26
C ASP A 387 12.30 -12.29 -48.31
N PHE A 388 12.86 -13.06 -47.36
CA PHE A 388 12.09 -13.78 -46.35
C PHE A 388 11.21 -12.85 -45.49
N ALA A 389 11.78 -11.75 -45.00
CA ALA A 389 11.05 -10.80 -44.16
C ALA A 389 9.94 -10.07 -44.94
N THR A 390 10.18 -9.77 -46.22
CA THR A 390 9.20 -9.14 -47.11
C THR A 390 8.05 -10.10 -47.45
N GLU A 391 8.37 -11.37 -47.72
CA GLU A 391 7.36 -12.42 -47.93
C GLU A 391 6.51 -12.60 -46.67
N ALA A 392 7.14 -12.77 -45.50
CA ALA A 392 6.44 -12.89 -44.21
C ALA A 392 5.53 -11.67 -43.95
N LYS A 393 6.02 -10.46 -44.22
CA LYS A 393 5.25 -9.21 -44.10
C LYS A 393 4.02 -9.20 -45.01
N SER A 394 4.12 -9.71 -46.24
CA SER A 394 2.99 -9.82 -47.17
C SER A 394 1.87 -10.72 -46.64
N LEU A 395 2.22 -11.68 -45.78
CA LEU A 395 1.30 -12.58 -45.08
C LEU A 395 0.85 -12.05 -43.71
N GLY A 396 1.28 -10.84 -43.33
CA GLY A 396 0.93 -10.22 -42.04
C GLY A 396 1.80 -10.66 -40.85
N ILE A 397 2.90 -11.38 -41.11
CA ILE A 397 3.87 -11.79 -40.09
C ILE A 397 4.95 -10.71 -39.95
N LYS A 398 5.24 -10.30 -38.72
CA LYS A 398 6.33 -9.37 -38.40
C LYS A 398 7.59 -10.15 -38.05
N VAL A 399 8.63 -10.00 -38.87
CA VAL A 399 9.96 -10.56 -38.59
C VAL A 399 10.77 -9.59 -37.75
N HIS A 400 11.36 -10.08 -36.67
CA HIS A 400 12.27 -9.34 -35.79
C HIS A 400 13.63 -9.99 -35.86
N ILE A 401 14.69 -9.21 -35.99
CA ILE A 401 16.04 -9.76 -35.88
C ILE A 401 16.36 -10.00 -34.41
N TRP A 402 16.49 -11.28 -34.06
CA TRP A 402 16.97 -11.74 -32.77
C TRP A 402 18.49 -11.66 -32.75
N MET A 403 19.01 -10.66 -32.03
CA MET A 403 20.42 -10.34 -31.96
C MET A 403 20.96 -10.40 -30.53
N GLN A 404 22.26 -10.63 -30.40
CA GLN A 404 22.93 -10.63 -29.10
C GLN A 404 23.29 -9.19 -28.68
N ALA A 405 23.08 -8.86 -27.40
CA ALA A 405 23.55 -7.62 -26.79
C ALA A 405 24.90 -7.83 -26.10
N PHE A 406 24.92 -8.42 -24.90
CA PHE A 406 26.12 -8.55 -24.07
C PHE A 406 26.69 -9.97 -24.05
N ASN A 407 26.64 -10.63 -25.21
CA ASN A 407 27.24 -11.94 -25.47
C ASN A 407 27.73 -12.01 -26.92
N ASP A 408 28.86 -12.67 -27.18
CA ASP A 408 29.41 -12.94 -28.52
C ASP A 408 30.07 -14.33 -28.64
N GLY A 409 29.54 -15.31 -27.89
CA GLY A 409 30.24 -16.57 -27.58
C GLY A 409 30.89 -16.55 -26.20
N GLY A 410 30.98 -15.38 -25.57
CA GLY A 410 31.29 -15.19 -24.15
C GLY A 410 30.53 -14.00 -23.56
N TRP A 411 30.44 -13.91 -22.23
CA TRP A 411 29.77 -12.79 -21.56
C TRP A 411 30.62 -11.52 -21.62
N ILE A 412 30.04 -10.43 -22.15
CA ILE A 412 30.71 -9.13 -22.23
C ILE A 412 30.12 -8.21 -21.16
N SER A 413 30.92 -7.77 -20.19
CA SER A 413 30.42 -6.80 -19.20
C SER A 413 30.12 -5.44 -19.86
N PRO A 414 28.94 -4.83 -19.64
CA PRO A 414 28.59 -3.48 -20.13
C PRO A 414 29.32 -2.34 -19.40
N VAL A 415 30.06 -2.67 -18.34
CA VAL A 415 30.88 -1.71 -17.57
C VAL A 415 32.34 -2.13 -17.55
N ASN A 416 33.22 -1.13 -17.39
CA ASN A 416 34.63 -1.32 -17.08
C ASN A 416 34.81 -1.76 -15.62
N SER A 417 36.02 -2.17 -15.24
CA SER A 417 36.35 -2.59 -13.88
C SER A 417 36.13 -1.50 -12.83
N ASP A 418 36.21 -0.22 -13.22
CA ASP A 418 35.92 0.94 -12.38
C ASP A 418 34.42 1.29 -12.29
N GLY A 419 33.54 0.54 -12.99
CA GLY A 419 32.11 0.77 -13.02
C GLY A 419 31.65 1.86 -14.02
N THR A 420 32.55 2.41 -14.84
CA THR A 420 32.18 3.31 -15.95
C THR A 420 31.57 2.54 -17.11
N TYR A 421 30.72 3.19 -17.90
CA TYR A 421 29.99 2.53 -18.99
C TYR A 421 30.90 2.32 -20.20
N LYS A 422 30.77 1.17 -20.87
CA LYS A 422 31.45 0.92 -22.14
C LYS A 422 30.68 1.52 -23.31
N TYR A 423 30.71 2.84 -23.45
CA TYR A 423 29.97 3.54 -24.51
C TYR A 423 30.33 3.07 -25.93
N SER A 424 31.60 2.70 -26.18
CA SER A 424 32.02 2.14 -27.48
C SER A 424 31.30 0.84 -27.81
N LEU A 425 31.17 -0.06 -26.82
CA LEU A 425 30.39 -1.30 -26.93
C LEU A 425 28.90 -1.01 -27.15
N PHE A 426 28.33 -0.06 -26.41
CA PHE A 426 26.93 0.31 -26.58
C PHE A 426 26.66 0.84 -28.00
N ASN A 427 27.52 1.73 -28.47
CA ASN A 427 27.40 2.33 -29.80
C ASN A 427 27.58 1.27 -30.90
N SER A 428 28.44 0.27 -30.73
CA SER A 428 28.62 -0.80 -31.73
C SER A 428 27.41 -1.72 -31.81
N ILE A 429 26.84 -2.11 -30.66
CA ILE A 429 25.61 -2.92 -30.62
C ILE A 429 24.44 -2.14 -31.22
N ILE A 430 24.28 -0.87 -30.85
CA ILE A 430 23.22 -0.01 -31.39
C ILE A 430 23.39 0.15 -32.90
N LYS A 431 24.61 0.37 -33.40
CA LYS A 431 24.89 0.46 -34.84
C LYS A 431 24.44 -0.82 -35.57
N LYS A 432 24.79 -2.00 -35.06
CA LYS A 432 24.33 -3.28 -35.64
C LYS A 432 22.80 -3.41 -35.61
N ALA A 433 22.17 -3.05 -34.49
CA ALA A 433 20.71 -3.06 -34.38
C ALA A 433 20.05 -2.16 -35.45
N LYS A 434 20.62 -0.97 -35.70
CA LYS A 434 20.17 -0.06 -36.77
C LYS A 434 20.34 -0.67 -38.16
N GLU A 435 21.47 -1.32 -38.43
CA GLU A 435 21.75 -1.99 -39.71
C GLU A 435 20.78 -3.15 -39.99
N TYR A 436 20.41 -3.89 -38.94
CA TYR A 436 19.42 -4.97 -38.99
C TYR A 436 17.99 -4.45 -39.14
N ALA A 437 17.63 -3.37 -38.43
CA ALA A 437 16.32 -2.74 -38.53
C ALA A 437 16.10 -2.09 -39.92
N ALA A 438 17.17 -1.77 -40.64
CA ALA A 438 17.13 -1.24 -42.00
C ALA A 438 17.10 -2.32 -43.10
N ILE A 439 16.96 -3.61 -42.76
CA ILE A 439 16.73 -4.67 -43.75
C ILE A 439 15.26 -4.63 -44.17
N ASP A 440 14.99 -4.67 -45.47
CA ASP A 440 13.61 -4.61 -45.98
C ASP A 440 12.75 -5.73 -45.40
N GLY A 441 11.51 -5.38 -45.03
CA GLY A 441 10.55 -6.30 -44.42
C GLY A 441 10.73 -6.50 -42.91
N VAL A 442 11.90 -6.20 -42.31
CA VAL A 442 12.11 -6.31 -40.86
C VAL A 442 11.23 -5.30 -40.12
N ALA A 443 10.53 -5.79 -39.11
CA ALA A 443 9.55 -5.02 -38.32
C ALA A 443 9.99 -4.79 -36.87
N GLY A 444 11.11 -5.39 -36.44
CA GLY A 444 11.56 -5.23 -35.07
C GLY A 444 12.97 -5.75 -34.79
N ILE A 445 13.44 -5.45 -33.59
CA ILE A 445 14.70 -5.94 -33.01
C ILE A 445 14.38 -6.62 -31.68
N HIS A 446 14.86 -7.85 -31.52
CA HIS A 446 14.76 -8.60 -30.28
C HIS A 446 16.15 -8.77 -29.68
N PHE A 447 16.42 -8.08 -28.57
CA PHE A 447 17.68 -8.19 -27.84
C PHE A 447 17.69 -9.42 -26.94
N ASP A 448 18.58 -10.34 -27.25
CA ASP A 448 18.95 -11.42 -26.35
C ASP A 448 20.21 -11.06 -25.57
N TYR A 449 20.41 -11.71 -24.43
CA TYR A 449 21.51 -11.43 -23.52
C TYR A 449 21.62 -9.95 -23.13
N LEU A 450 20.49 -9.24 -23.03
CA LEU A 450 20.40 -7.90 -22.45
C LEU A 450 20.47 -8.00 -20.91
N ARG A 451 21.57 -8.54 -20.41
CA ARG A 451 21.80 -8.86 -18.99
C ARG A 451 23.23 -9.30 -18.71
N PHE A 452 23.54 -9.42 -17.43
CA PHE A 452 24.67 -10.20 -16.91
C PHE A 452 24.35 -11.70 -16.84
N PRO A 453 25.37 -12.59 -16.71
CA PRO A 453 25.19 -14.03 -16.50
C PRO A 453 24.58 -14.44 -15.15
N GLY A 454 24.22 -13.48 -14.29
CA GLY A 454 23.93 -13.73 -12.87
C GLY A 454 24.92 -13.05 -11.92
N THR A 455 25.76 -12.14 -12.44
CA THR A 455 26.81 -11.46 -11.67
C THR A 455 26.59 -9.96 -11.55
N ALA A 456 25.42 -9.40 -11.91
CA ALA A 456 25.21 -7.95 -11.94
C ALA A 456 25.56 -7.26 -10.60
N TYR A 457 25.21 -7.87 -9.47
CA TYR A 457 25.56 -7.39 -8.12
C TYR A 457 27.06 -7.25 -7.84
N LYS A 458 27.93 -7.91 -8.62
CA LYS A 458 29.39 -7.81 -8.50
C LYS A 458 29.97 -6.60 -9.23
N HIS A 459 29.16 -5.90 -10.03
CA HIS A 459 29.62 -4.81 -10.89
C HIS A 459 29.03 -3.48 -10.42
N THR A 460 29.90 -2.54 -10.04
CA THR A 460 29.50 -1.16 -9.78
C THR A 460 28.77 -0.60 -11.00
N ASN A 461 27.60 0.00 -10.77
CA ASN A 461 26.69 0.51 -11.81
C ASN A 461 26.13 -0.52 -12.82
N GLY A 462 26.24 -1.83 -12.58
CA GLY A 462 25.78 -2.87 -13.52
C GLY A 462 24.31 -2.70 -13.96
N VAL A 463 23.39 -2.53 -13.01
CA VAL A 463 21.96 -2.27 -13.31
C VAL A 463 21.76 -0.98 -14.10
N ALA A 464 22.46 0.09 -13.70
CA ALA A 464 22.34 1.39 -14.34
C ALA A 464 22.83 1.36 -15.81
N ALA A 465 23.88 0.59 -16.09
CA ALA A 465 24.40 0.39 -17.43
C ALA A 465 23.41 -0.33 -18.36
N ILE A 466 22.76 -1.41 -17.89
CA ILE A 466 21.70 -2.09 -18.67
C ILE A 466 20.53 -1.13 -18.95
N ASN A 467 20.10 -0.38 -17.95
CA ASN A 467 19.02 0.62 -18.10
C ASN A 467 19.40 1.73 -19.10
N TYR A 468 20.63 2.24 -19.02
CA TYR A 468 21.14 3.28 -19.91
C TYR A 468 21.21 2.79 -21.35
N PHE A 469 21.78 1.61 -21.57
CA PHE A 469 21.85 1.00 -22.89
C PHE A 469 20.44 0.81 -23.47
N THR A 470 19.51 0.23 -22.70
CA THR A 470 18.15 -0.05 -23.15
C THR A 470 17.43 1.24 -23.57
N LYS A 471 17.47 2.27 -22.74
CA LYS A 471 16.91 3.59 -23.08
C LYS A 471 17.49 4.12 -24.38
N THR A 472 18.82 4.11 -24.49
CA THR A 472 19.54 4.68 -25.63
C THR A 472 19.24 3.92 -26.91
N ALA A 473 19.33 2.59 -26.87
CA ALA A 473 19.05 1.72 -28.01
C ALA A 473 17.61 1.88 -28.51
N CYS A 474 16.61 1.81 -27.62
CA CYS A 474 15.20 1.99 -28.03
C CYS A 474 14.97 3.38 -28.61
N THR A 475 15.46 4.44 -27.94
CA THR A 475 15.33 5.82 -28.43
C THR A 475 15.93 5.98 -29.83
N GLU A 476 17.11 5.43 -30.05
CA GLU A 476 17.82 5.54 -31.33
C GLU A 476 17.18 4.71 -32.45
N LEU A 477 16.58 3.56 -32.12
CA LEU A 477 15.84 2.74 -33.07
C LEU A 477 14.50 3.38 -33.44
N HIS A 478 13.75 3.88 -32.46
CA HIS A 478 12.47 4.57 -32.70
C HIS A 478 12.63 5.90 -33.44
N LYS A 479 13.78 6.57 -33.32
CA LYS A 479 14.12 7.71 -34.18
C LYS A 479 14.22 7.35 -35.67
N MET A 480 14.69 6.14 -35.98
CA MET A 480 14.76 5.66 -37.36
C MET A 480 13.38 5.25 -37.87
N ASN A 481 12.64 4.52 -37.05
CA ASN A 481 11.30 4.07 -37.37
C ASN A 481 10.47 3.99 -36.07
N PRO A 482 9.51 4.92 -35.87
CA PRO A 482 8.64 4.91 -34.69
C PRO A 482 7.76 3.66 -34.54
N ASP A 483 7.50 2.94 -35.64
CA ASP A 483 6.69 1.71 -35.64
C ASP A 483 7.51 0.44 -35.40
N LEU A 484 8.84 0.56 -35.26
CA LEU A 484 9.72 -0.57 -35.00
C LEU A 484 9.46 -1.14 -33.61
N ILE A 485 9.23 -2.44 -33.52
CA ILE A 485 9.05 -3.11 -32.22
C ILE A 485 10.42 -3.47 -31.65
N VAL A 486 10.75 -2.93 -30.48
CA VAL A 486 11.97 -3.25 -29.73
C VAL A 486 11.62 -4.08 -28.50
N SER A 487 12.14 -5.30 -28.47
CA SER A 487 11.85 -6.28 -27.42
C SER A 487 13.12 -6.88 -26.83
N ALA A 488 13.03 -7.51 -25.66
CA ALA A 488 14.18 -8.19 -25.06
C ALA A 488 13.81 -9.48 -24.33
N ALA A 489 14.71 -10.46 -24.37
CA ALA A 489 14.63 -11.69 -23.60
C ALA A 489 14.94 -11.40 -22.11
N ILE A 490 14.03 -11.80 -21.23
CA ILE A 490 14.10 -11.55 -19.78
C ILE A 490 14.17 -12.89 -19.04
N MET A 491 14.96 -12.96 -17.97
CA MET A 491 14.98 -14.16 -17.11
C MET A 491 13.64 -14.32 -16.39
N PRO A 492 13.17 -15.54 -16.07
CA PRO A 492 11.84 -15.74 -15.48
C PRO A 492 11.83 -15.58 -13.95
N GLU A 493 12.67 -14.71 -13.38
CA GLU A 493 12.92 -14.58 -11.93
C GLU A 493 12.63 -13.15 -11.44
N PRO A 494 11.36 -12.67 -11.53
CA PRO A 494 11.02 -11.25 -11.41
C PRO A 494 11.36 -10.59 -10.06
N SER A 495 11.60 -11.38 -9.00
CA SER A 495 12.05 -10.88 -7.69
C SER A 495 13.56 -10.68 -7.60
N SER A 496 14.32 -11.32 -8.50
CA SER A 496 15.78 -11.44 -8.44
C SER A 496 16.48 -10.86 -9.67
N ASP A 497 15.74 -10.61 -10.75
CA ASP A 497 16.25 -10.16 -12.05
C ASP A 497 17.15 -8.93 -11.97
N LYS A 498 16.71 -7.92 -11.20
CA LYS A 498 17.50 -6.70 -10.99
C LYS A 498 18.84 -6.99 -10.33
N TYR A 499 18.87 -7.89 -9.36
CA TYR A 499 20.07 -8.16 -8.55
C TYR A 499 21.09 -9.03 -9.31
N TYR A 500 20.65 -10.10 -9.96
CA TYR A 500 21.55 -11.05 -10.62
C TYR A 500 21.83 -10.70 -12.08
N TYR A 501 20.82 -10.22 -12.81
CA TYR A 501 20.91 -10.03 -14.26
C TYR A 501 21.00 -8.56 -14.66
N GLY A 502 20.72 -7.64 -13.73
CA GLY A 502 20.66 -6.22 -14.02
C GLY A 502 19.38 -5.80 -14.74
N GLN A 503 18.39 -6.69 -14.81
CA GLN A 503 17.12 -6.46 -15.51
C GLN A 503 16.11 -5.80 -14.56
N ASP A 504 16.10 -4.46 -14.54
CA ASP A 504 15.17 -3.65 -13.74
C ASP A 504 13.84 -3.47 -14.50
N ILE A 505 12.91 -4.41 -14.33
CA ILE A 505 11.67 -4.51 -15.13
C ILE A 505 10.86 -3.21 -15.18
N PRO A 506 10.55 -2.52 -14.05
CA PRO A 506 9.81 -1.24 -14.11
C PRO A 506 10.55 -0.12 -14.85
N THR A 507 11.87 -0.23 -15.00
CA THR A 507 12.69 0.75 -15.73
C THR A 507 12.84 0.39 -17.19
N LEU A 508 13.17 -0.87 -17.51
CA LEU A 508 13.31 -1.35 -18.88
C LEU A 508 12.01 -1.22 -19.68
N SER A 509 10.88 -1.58 -19.04
CA SER A 509 9.55 -1.53 -19.66
C SER A 509 9.02 -0.13 -19.99
N LYS A 510 9.72 0.94 -19.59
CA LYS A 510 9.40 2.30 -20.03
C LYS A 510 9.88 2.58 -21.46
N TYR A 511 10.83 1.78 -21.95
CA TYR A 511 11.54 2.02 -23.20
C TYR A 511 11.37 0.86 -24.19
N LEU A 512 11.36 -0.38 -23.70
CA LEU A 512 11.00 -1.52 -24.52
C LEU A 512 9.51 -1.47 -24.86
N ASP A 513 9.17 -1.88 -26.08
CA ASP A 513 7.77 -2.08 -26.47
C ASP A 513 7.23 -3.39 -25.88
N VAL A 514 8.11 -4.39 -25.76
CA VAL A 514 7.75 -5.74 -25.30
C VAL A 514 8.82 -6.35 -24.39
N LEU A 515 8.39 -6.88 -23.26
CA LEU A 515 9.17 -7.79 -22.41
C LEU A 515 8.88 -9.23 -22.81
N VAL A 516 9.93 -10.05 -22.98
CA VAL A 516 9.79 -11.47 -23.32
C VAL A 516 10.43 -12.34 -22.24
N PRO A 517 9.74 -12.57 -21.10
CA PRO A 517 10.25 -13.45 -20.06
C PRO A 517 10.33 -14.91 -20.57
N MET A 518 11.49 -15.54 -20.42
CA MET A 518 11.76 -16.92 -20.86
C MET A 518 11.27 -17.91 -19.80
N VAL A 519 9.96 -18.10 -19.72
CA VAL A 519 9.26 -18.91 -18.70
C VAL A 519 9.31 -20.40 -19.05
N TYR A 520 10.54 -20.92 -19.09
CA TYR A 520 10.92 -22.25 -19.52
C TYR A 520 10.66 -23.29 -18.43
N LYS A 521 9.39 -23.64 -18.21
CA LYS A 521 8.96 -24.47 -17.05
C LYS A 521 9.77 -25.76 -16.88
N GLY A 522 10.21 -26.35 -17.99
CA GLY A 522 11.02 -27.56 -18.03
C GLY A 522 12.35 -27.42 -17.30
N ASN A 523 13.11 -26.38 -17.67
CA ASN A 523 14.39 -26.05 -17.04
C ASN A 523 14.26 -25.73 -15.55
N TYR A 524 13.09 -25.27 -15.11
CA TYR A 524 12.82 -24.90 -13.73
C TYR A 524 12.12 -26.01 -12.92
N GLY A 525 11.79 -27.15 -13.53
CA GLY A 525 11.02 -28.23 -12.89
C GLY A 525 9.64 -27.76 -12.42
N LYS A 526 8.96 -26.95 -13.23
CA LYS A 526 7.67 -26.30 -12.90
C LYS A 526 6.54 -26.74 -13.84
N ASP A 527 5.33 -26.30 -13.51
CA ASP A 527 4.10 -26.61 -14.24
C ASP A 527 3.47 -25.35 -14.89
N ALA A 528 2.30 -25.51 -15.50
CA ALA A 528 1.58 -24.41 -16.14
C ALA A 528 1.12 -23.33 -15.13
N SER A 529 0.85 -23.69 -13.88
CA SER A 529 0.44 -22.72 -12.85
C SER A 529 1.57 -21.73 -12.54
N TRP A 530 2.82 -22.20 -12.59
CA TRP A 530 4.00 -21.35 -12.48
C TRP A 530 4.10 -20.36 -13.65
N ILE A 531 3.80 -20.80 -14.88
CA ILE A 531 3.76 -19.91 -16.06
C ILE A 531 2.84 -18.72 -15.81
N LYS A 532 1.62 -18.99 -15.33
CA LYS A 532 0.64 -17.96 -14.98
C LYS A 532 1.18 -17.00 -13.92
N SER A 533 1.76 -17.54 -12.84
CA SER A 533 2.26 -16.75 -11.71
C SER A 533 3.39 -15.79 -12.11
N VAL A 534 4.38 -16.33 -12.84
CA VAL A 534 5.53 -15.55 -13.32
C VAL A 534 5.06 -14.48 -14.31
N THR A 535 4.23 -14.86 -15.29
CA THR A 535 3.67 -13.92 -16.27
C THR A 535 2.91 -12.79 -15.59
N SER A 536 2.01 -13.10 -14.64
CA SER A 536 1.25 -12.10 -13.90
C SER A 536 2.13 -11.15 -13.10
N THR A 537 3.28 -11.62 -12.63
CA THR A 537 4.23 -10.77 -11.92
C THR A 537 4.87 -9.76 -12.87
N PHE A 538 5.35 -10.19 -14.05
CA PHE A 538 5.89 -9.28 -15.06
C PHE A 538 4.85 -8.28 -15.56
N VAL A 539 3.61 -8.72 -15.83
CA VAL A 539 2.50 -7.83 -16.21
C VAL A 539 2.25 -6.77 -15.14
N SER A 540 2.33 -7.13 -13.86
CA SER A 540 2.13 -6.18 -12.76
C SER A 540 3.30 -5.20 -12.55
N GLN A 541 4.52 -5.62 -12.90
CA GLN A 541 5.74 -4.82 -12.78
C GLN A 541 5.99 -3.93 -14.01
N SER A 542 5.45 -4.31 -15.17
CA SER A 542 5.59 -3.55 -16.41
C SER A 542 5.00 -2.14 -16.26
N ASN A 543 5.71 -1.17 -16.83
CA ASN A 543 5.37 0.24 -16.78
C ASN A 543 5.41 0.88 -18.18
N GLY A 544 4.86 0.17 -19.16
CA GLY A 544 4.71 0.65 -20.54
C GLY A 544 4.66 -0.48 -21.55
N ALA A 545 5.59 -1.43 -21.42
CA ALA A 545 5.74 -2.55 -22.34
C ALA A 545 4.62 -3.60 -22.23
N ASP A 546 4.25 -4.18 -23.37
CA ASP A 546 3.51 -5.45 -23.41
C ASP A 546 4.36 -6.60 -22.86
N VAL A 547 3.72 -7.67 -22.41
CA VAL A 547 4.41 -8.91 -21.99
C VAL A 547 4.05 -10.03 -22.94
N TRP A 548 5.04 -10.54 -23.68
CA TRP A 548 4.89 -11.75 -24.49
C TRP A 548 5.64 -12.89 -23.83
N THR A 549 4.93 -13.88 -23.29
CA THR A 549 5.58 -14.94 -22.52
C THR A 549 6.34 -15.88 -23.44
N GLY A 550 7.64 -16.03 -23.21
CA GLY A 550 8.47 -17.04 -23.85
C GLY A 550 8.26 -18.41 -23.24
N LEU A 551 7.92 -19.42 -24.04
CA LEU A 551 7.72 -20.80 -23.59
C LEU A 551 8.66 -21.76 -24.34
N GLN A 552 9.02 -22.88 -23.72
CA GLN A 552 9.75 -23.95 -24.41
C GLN A 552 8.81 -24.84 -25.22
N GLY A 553 9.19 -25.18 -26.44
CA GLY A 553 8.54 -26.16 -27.32
C GLY A 553 8.85 -27.62 -26.95
N TYR A 554 9.82 -27.84 -26.07
CA TYR A 554 10.40 -29.13 -25.70
C TYR A 554 10.54 -29.27 -24.19
N VAL A 555 10.91 -30.47 -23.71
CA VAL A 555 10.85 -30.81 -22.27
C VAL A 555 11.81 -29.98 -21.43
N SER A 556 13.09 -29.85 -21.80
CA SER A 556 14.09 -28.99 -21.14
C SER A 556 15.37 -28.95 -21.98
N ASP A 557 16.33 -28.09 -21.64
CA ASP A 557 17.62 -28.04 -22.37
C ASP A 557 18.43 -29.35 -22.26
N SER A 558 18.22 -30.11 -21.19
CA SER A 558 18.76 -31.46 -21.01
C SER A 558 17.94 -32.57 -21.70
N ASN A 559 16.72 -32.25 -22.17
CA ASN A 559 15.82 -33.19 -22.83
C ASN A 559 15.05 -32.49 -23.96
N VAL A 560 15.62 -32.57 -25.17
CA VAL A 560 15.09 -31.90 -26.37
C VAL A 560 13.85 -32.58 -26.97
N LYS A 561 13.23 -33.54 -26.28
CA LYS A 561 11.97 -34.15 -26.73
C LYS A 561 10.89 -33.08 -26.85
N LYS A 562 10.23 -32.99 -28.02
CA LYS A 562 9.13 -32.04 -28.26
C LYS A 562 7.98 -32.29 -27.28
N LEU A 563 7.41 -31.21 -26.74
CA LEU A 563 6.15 -31.26 -26.01
C LEU A 563 5.01 -31.52 -27.00
N SER A 564 3.92 -32.15 -26.54
CA SER A 564 2.74 -32.33 -27.39
C SER A 564 2.04 -30.99 -27.67
N ALA A 565 1.39 -30.87 -28.82
CA ALA A 565 0.59 -29.69 -29.18
C ALA A 565 -0.43 -29.31 -28.09
N SER A 566 -1.09 -30.30 -27.48
CA SER A 566 -2.02 -30.09 -26.36
C SER A 566 -1.36 -29.51 -25.11
N THR A 567 -0.14 -29.96 -24.80
CA THR A 567 0.63 -29.42 -23.66
C THR A 567 1.02 -27.98 -23.91
N LEU A 568 1.54 -27.68 -25.10
CA LEU A 568 1.95 -26.33 -25.48
C LEU A 568 0.77 -25.35 -25.52
N LYS A 569 -0.36 -25.79 -26.08
CA LYS A 569 -1.61 -25.02 -26.06
C LYS A 569 -2.06 -24.72 -24.62
N ASN A 570 -1.96 -25.70 -23.71
CA ASN A 570 -2.28 -25.48 -22.30
C ASN A 570 -1.31 -24.48 -21.65
N ASP A 571 0.00 -24.61 -21.88
CA ASP A 571 1.00 -23.68 -21.35
C ASP A 571 0.77 -22.25 -21.85
N ALA A 572 0.47 -22.07 -23.15
CA ALA A 572 0.13 -20.80 -23.76
C ALA A 572 -1.16 -20.19 -23.15
N LYS A 573 -2.19 -21.00 -22.87
CA LYS A 573 -3.38 -20.54 -22.13
C LYS A 573 -3.05 -20.04 -20.73
N TYR A 574 -2.13 -20.71 -20.03
CA TYR A 574 -1.71 -20.26 -18.70
C TYR A 574 -0.89 -18.97 -18.73
N ALA A 575 -0.11 -18.72 -19.78
CA ALA A 575 0.48 -17.41 -20.02
C ALA A 575 -0.61 -16.35 -20.23
N GLY A 576 -1.62 -16.63 -21.06
CA GLY A 576 -2.81 -15.78 -21.24
C GLY A 576 -3.54 -15.50 -19.92
N TYR A 577 -3.73 -16.51 -19.06
CA TYR A 577 -4.30 -16.34 -17.71
C TYR A 577 -3.42 -15.50 -16.77
N GLY A 578 -2.12 -15.40 -17.05
CA GLY A 578 -1.19 -14.50 -16.39
C GLY A 578 -1.27 -13.07 -16.92
N GLY A 579 -2.01 -12.82 -18.00
CA GLY A 579 -2.17 -11.50 -18.62
C GLY A 579 -1.18 -11.21 -19.74
N ALA A 580 -0.51 -12.22 -20.30
CA ALA A 580 0.33 -12.02 -21.47
C ALA A 580 -0.48 -11.48 -22.66
N ASN A 581 0.11 -10.56 -23.41
CA ASN A 581 -0.41 -10.03 -24.67
C ASN A 581 -0.05 -10.95 -25.86
N GLY A 582 0.93 -11.84 -25.69
CA GLY A 582 1.51 -12.70 -26.72
C GLY A 582 2.22 -13.91 -26.13
N VAL A 583 2.45 -14.94 -26.93
CA VAL A 583 3.28 -16.11 -26.57
C VAL A 583 4.29 -16.37 -27.68
N ILE A 584 5.57 -16.45 -27.30
CA ILE A 584 6.65 -16.81 -28.24
C ILE A 584 7.18 -18.18 -27.86
N ILE A 585 7.21 -19.13 -28.80
CA ILE A 585 7.68 -20.51 -28.55
C ILE A 585 9.16 -20.64 -28.93
N PHE A 586 9.98 -21.06 -27.99
CA PHE A 586 11.38 -21.44 -28.18
C PHE A 586 11.48 -22.95 -28.35
N ARG A 587 11.70 -23.50 -29.54
CA ARG A 587 12.01 -22.86 -30.83
C ARG A 587 11.36 -23.63 -31.98
N TYR A 588 11.29 -23.04 -33.17
CA TYR A 588 10.63 -23.58 -34.38
C TYR A 588 10.88 -25.08 -34.63
N SER A 589 12.14 -25.51 -34.72
CA SER A 589 12.50 -26.91 -35.00
C SER A 589 12.03 -27.92 -33.95
N LEU A 590 11.76 -27.45 -32.73
CA LEU A 590 11.27 -28.24 -31.60
C LEU A 590 9.80 -27.93 -31.23
N PHE A 591 9.08 -27.20 -32.08
CA PHE A 591 7.70 -26.84 -31.86
C PHE A 591 6.76 -27.87 -32.52
N ASN A 592 5.93 -28.55 -31.73
CA ASN A 592 4.75 -29.23 -32.26
C ASN A 592 3.61 -28.22 -32.39
N PHE A 593 3.40 -27.74 -33.62
CA PHE A 593 2.43 -26.70 -33.93
C PHE A 593 1.04 -26.99 -33.38
N PHE A 594 0.41 -25.94 -32.88
CA PHE A 594 -1.02 -25.85 -32.60
C PHE A 594 -1.52 -24.51 -33.13
N ASN A 595 -2.82 -24.39 -33.37
CA ASN A 595 -3.40 -23.15 -33.84
C ASN A 595 -3.53 -22.14 -32.67
N PHE A 596 -2.77 -21.05 -32.74
CA PHE A 596 -2.81 -19.95 -31.77
C PHE A 596 -4.16 -19.25 -31.71
N ASP A 597 -4.98 -19.29 -32.77
CA ASP A 597 -6.32 -18.71 -32.78
C ASP A 597 -7.29 -19.45 -31.83
N GLU A 598 -6.88 -20.60 -31.29
CA GLU A 598 -7.64 -21.38 -30.30
C GLU A 598 -7.32 -21.02 -28.83
N LEU A 599 -6.59 -19.91 -28.59
CA LEU A 599 -6.17 -19.44 -27.26
C LEU A 599 -7.19 -18.51 -26.57
#